data_AF-A0A7C3FQH3-F1
#
_entry.id   AF-A0A7C3FQH3-F1
#
_cell.length_a   1.000
_cell.length_b   1.000
_cell.length_c   1.000
_cell.angle_alpha   90.00
_cell.angle_beta   90.00
_cell.angle_gamma   90.00
#
_symmetry.space_group_name_H-M   'P 1'
#
loop_
_entity.id
_entity.type
_entity.pdbx_description
1 polymer ?
#
loop_
_entity_poly.entity_id
_entity_poly.type
_entity_poly.pdbx_seq_one_letter_code
_entity_poly.pdbx_strand_id
1 'polypeptide(L)'
;MEMAEVLGSSELFHALNEEEFREMERMCRRHVFEAGTIIFRQDKEAEDIYIIENGLVSLLLELSPMDMRQIQAVSNSECFGWSAMVPPYQRSCTAKAVEKTRVFAFNGKDLRYLFFTNPRLCANIVSGVAYVLSQRLRATYTQLMGVTYQI
;
A
#
# COMPACT_ATOMS: atom_id res chain seq x y z
N MET A 1 11.24 -5.93 -14.29
CA MET A 1 10.04 -6.77 -14.38
C MET A 1 9.03 -6.02 -15.22
N GLU A 2 8.18 -6.73 -15.93
CA GLU A 2 7.08 -6.09 -16.65
C GLU A 2 6.03 -5.64 -15.63
N MET A 3 5.38 -4.50 -15.85
CA MET A 3 4.43 -3.95 -14.87
C MET A 3 3.27 -4.91 -14.60
N ALA A 4 2.79 -5.59 -15.65
CA ALA A 4 1.76 -6.61 -15.53
C ALA A 4 2.16 -7.76 -14.59
N GLU A 5 3.43 -8.16 -14.59
CA GLU A 5 3.96 -9.21 -13.72
C GLU A 5 3.92 -8.78 -12.24
N VAL A 6 4.37 -7.56 -11.96
CA VAL A 6 4.36 -7.00 -10.59
C VAL A 6 2.93 -6.82 -10.09
N LEU A 7 2.07 -6.21 -10.91
CA LEU A 7 0.67 -5.98 -10.52
C LEU A 7 -0.09 -7.30 -10.37
N GLY A 8 0.11 -8.26 -11.27
CA GLY A 8 -0.52 -9.58 -11.21
C GLY A 8 -0.09 -10.41 -10.00
N SER A 9 1.15 -10.22 -9.55
CA SER A 9 1.66 -10.86 -8.33
C SER A 9 1.29 -10.09 -7.04
N SER A 10 0.67 -8.92 -7.16
CA SER A 10 0.37 -8.09 -5.99
C SER A 10 -0.88 -8.56 -5.25
N GLU A 11 -0.83 -8.43 -3.92
CA GLU A 11 -1.98 -8.71 -3.05
C GLU A 11 -3.21 -7.87 -3.40
N LEU A 12 -2.99 -6.68 -3.97
CA LEU A 12 -4.05 -5.72 -4.28
C LEU A 12 -4.80 -6.04 -5.59
N PHE A 13 -4.10 -6.58 -6.60
CA PHE A 13 -4.65 -6.76 -7.96
C PHE A 13 -4.66 -8.21 -8.46
N HIS A 14 -4.51 -9.19 -7.55
CA HIS A 14 -4.50 -10.61 -7.89
C HIS A 14 -5.75 -11.13 -8.62
N ALA A 15 -6.87 -10.41 -8.56
CA ALA A 15 -8.15 -10.80 -9.16
C ALA A 15 -8.49 -10.06 -10.48
N LEU A 16 -7.58 -9.21 -10.98
CA LEU A 16 -7.86 -8.45 -12.21
C LEU A 16 -7.72 -9.32 -13.46
N ASN A 17 -8.57 -9.06 -14.44
CA ASN A 17 -8.40 -9.61 -15.79
C ASN A 17 -7.48 -8.71 -16.66
N GLU A 18 -7.12 -9.15 -17.86
CA GLU A 18 -6.20 -8.40 -18.73
C GLU A 18 -6.69 -6.99 -19.12
N GLU A 19 -7.99 -6.81 -19.32
CA GLU A 19 -8.56 -5.50 -19.65
C GLU A 19 -8.47 -4.56 -18.46
N GLU A 20 -8.79 -5.06 -17.27
CA GLU A 20 -8.66 -4.36 -16.00
C GLU A 20 -7.19 -4.00 -15.71
N PHE A 21 -6.23 -4.89 -15.99
CA PHE A 21 -4.80 -4.57 -15.88
C PHE A 21 -4.39 -3.43 -16.80
N ARG A 22 -4.86 -3.40 -18.05
CA ARG A 22 -4.58 -2.30 -18.97
C ARG A 22 -5.16 -0.98 -18.47
N GLU A 23 -6.33 -1.01 -17.85
CA GLU A 23 -6.92 0.19 -17.22
C GLU A 23 -6.05 0.68 -16.05
N MET A 24 -5.63 -0.23 -15.17
CA MET A 24 -4.71 0.09 -14.07
C MET A 24 -3.39 0.64 -14.59
N GLU A 25 -2.82 0.07 -15.65
CA GLU A 25 -1.59 0.54 -16.26
C GLU A 25 -1.70 2.00 -16.72
N ARG A 26 -2.84 2.39 -17.29
CA ARG A 26 -3.11 3.76 -17.73
C ARG A 26 -3.30 4.74 -16.57
N MET A 27 -3.79 4.28 -15.43
CA MET A 27 -4.02 5.10 -14.23
C MET A 27 -2.76 5.27 -13.36
N CYS A 28 -1.73 4.47 -13.63
CA CYS A 28 -0.54 4.40 -12.81
C CYS A 28 0.50 5.48 -13.16
N ARG A 29 1.20 5.97 -12.13
CA ARG A 29 2.43 6.76 -12.26
C ARG A 29 3.61 5.99 -11.67
N ARG A 30 4.72 5.89 -12.40
CA ARG A 30 5.97 5.37 -11.84
C ARG A 30 6.65 6.44 -10.99
N HIS A 31 7.13 6.07 -9.81
CA HIS A 31 7.91 6.95 -8.95
C HIS A 31 9.12 6.23 -8.37
N VAL A 32 10.19 6.97 -8.10
CA VAL A 32 11.43 6.44 -7.50
C VAL A 32 11.76 7.26 -6.27
N PHE A 33 11.88 6.58 -5.14
CA PHE A 33 12.31 7.16 -3.87
C PHE A 33 13.73 6.72 -3.57
N GLU A 34 14.59 7.66 -3.19
CA GLU A 34 15.94 7.34 -2.73
C GLU A 34 15.90 6.80 -1.29
N ALA A 35 16.93 6.04 -0.91
CA ALA A 35 17.05 5.48 0.43
C ALA A 35 16.95 6.57 1.51
N GLY A 36 16.19 6.31 2.57
CA GLY A 36 15.95 7.25 3.66
C GLY A 36 14.78 8.22 3.45
N THR A 37 14.21 8.29 2.24
CA THR A 37 13.09 9.21 1.92
C THR A 37 11.84 8.85 2.71
N ILE A 38 11.24 9.84 3.38
CA ILE A 38 9.89 9.72 3.92
C ILE A 38 8.89 9.90 2.77
N ILE A 39 8.22 8.83 2.39
CA ILE A 39 7.27 8.81 1.28
C ILE A 39 5.97 9.54 1.67
N PHE A 40 5.47 9.27 2.87
CA PHE A 40 4.39 10.02 3.50
C PHE A 40 4.47 9.89 5.01
N ARG A 41 3.81 10.80 5.72
CA ARG A 41 3.71 10.79 7.19
C ARG A 41 2.33 10.36 7.66
N GLN A 42 2.30 9.75 8.84
CA GLN A 42 1.09 9.43 9.60
C GLN A 42 0.20 10.68 9.76
N ASP A 43 -1.11 10.45 9.83
CA ASP A 43 -2.15 11.45 10.07
C ASP A 43 -2.26 12.56 8.99
N LYS A 44 -1.51 12.43 7.89
CA LYS A 44 -1.65 13.28 6.70
C LYS A 44 -2.71 12.73 5.74
N GLU A 45 -3.19 13.57 4.82
CA GLU A 45 -4.10 13.14 3.77
C GLU A 45 -3.48 12.00 2.95
N ALA A 46 -4.28 10.98 2.68
CA ALA A 46 -3.91 9.82 1.91
C ALA A 46 -4.36 9.99 0.47
N GLU A 47 -3.44 10.45 -0.38
CA GLU A 47 -3.71 10.69 -1.80
C GLU A 47 -3.50 9.45 -2.65
N ASP A 48 -2.34 8.81 -2.53
CA ASP A 48 -1.94 7.70 -3.39
C ASP A 48 -1.83 6.37 -2.64
N ILE A 49 -2.12 5.27 -3.34
CA ILE A 49 -1.77 3.90 -2.98
C ILE A 49 -0.62 3.43 -3.87
N TYR A 50 0.26 2.58 -3.33
CA TYR A 50 1.51 2.19 -3.98
C TYR A 50 1.69 0.68 -4.01
N ILE A 51 2.26 0.16 -5.11
CA ILE A 51 2.79 -1.20 -5.21
C ILE A 51 4.29 -1.09 -5.50
N ILE A 52 5.11 -1.85 -4.78
CA ILE A 52 6.56 -1.82 -4.94
C ILE A 52 6.95 -2.66 -6.16
N GLU A 53 7.59 -2.02 -7.14
CA GLU A 53 8.23 -2.73 -8.25
C GLU A 53 9.54 -3.37 -7.80
N ASN A 54 10.36 -2.60 -7.10
CA ASN A 54 11.62 -3.05 -6.54
C ASN A 54 12.01 -2.15 -5.37
N GLY A 55 12.38 -2.72 -4.24
CA GLY A 55 12.91 -1.99 -3.09
C GLY A 55 12.34 -2.47 -1.76
N LEU A 56 12.50 -1.64 -0.73
CA LEU A 56 12.06 -1.93 0.62
C LEU A 56 11.56 -0.66 1.30
N VAL A 57 10.34 -0.71 1.83
CA VAL A 57 9.71 0.37 2.60
C VAL A 57 9.43 -0.10 4.01
N SER A 58 9.84 0.70 5.00
CA SER A 58 9.49 0.51 6.40
C SER A 58 8.25 1.33 6.73
N LEU A 59 7.25 0.68 7.31
CA LEU A 59 6.06 1.31 7.87
C LEU A 59 6.27 1.53 9.36
N LEU A 60 6.12 2.78 9.78
CA LEU A 60 6.50 3.29 11.08
C LEU A 60 5.27 3.90 11.76
N LEU A 61 4.99 3.51 13.01
CA LEU A 61 4.04 4.21 13.86
C LEU A 61 4.78 5.34 14.60
N GLU A 62 4.29 6.57 14.48
CA GLU A 62 4.82 7.73 15.21
C GLU A 62 4.11 7.80 16.57
N LEU A 63 4.80 7.40 17.64
CA LEU A 63 4.28 7.45 19.02
C LEU A 63 4.51 8.83 19.66
N SER A 64 5.61 9.49 19.26
CA SER A 64 5.95 10.86 19.63
C SER A 64 6.91 11.45 18.58
N PRO A 65 7.22 12.76 18.60
CA PRO A 65 8.16 13.37 17.66
C PRO A 65 9.57 12.73 17.65
N MET A 66 9.96 12.04 18.74
CA MET A 66 11.27 11.38 18.86
C MET A 66 11.17 9.84 18.91
N ASP A 67 9.96 9.26 18.91
CA ASP A 67 9.78 7.81 18.99
C ASP A 67 8.94 7.29 17.81
N MET A 68 9.63 6.61 16.91
CA MET A 68 9.04 5.92 15.76
C MET A 68 9.35 4.43 15.87
N ARG A 69 8.31 3.60 15.78
CA ARG A 69 8.43 2.14 15.85
C ARG A 69 8.07 1.52 14.51
N GLN A 70 8.94 0.67 13.99
CA GLN A 70 8.61 -0.11 12.80
C GLN A 70 7.57 -1.17 13.14
N ILE A 71 6.46 -1.14 12.42
CA ILE A 71 5.37 -2.12 12.55
C ILE A 71 5.44 -3.19 11.46
N GLN A 72 5.92 -2.83 10.26
CA GLN A 72 5.99 -3.73 9.12
C GLN A 72 7.06 -3.27 8.12
N ALA A 73 7.66 -4.22 7.40
CA ALA A 73 8.41 -3.96 6.17
C ALA A 73 7.60 -4.43 4.97
N VAL A 74 7.65 -3.68 3.87
CA VAL A 74 6.92 -3.94 2.62
C VAL A 74 7.94 -3.92 1.48
N SER A 75 7.87 -4.94 0.62
CA SER A 75 8.84 -5.25 -0.43
C SER A 75 8.14 -5.54 -1.77
N ASN A 76 8.89 -6.06 -2.75
CA ASN A 76 8.44 -6.24 -4.12
C ASN A 76 7.04 -6.90 -4.22
N SER A 77 6.21 -6.36 -5.11
CA SER A 77 4.81 -6.75 -5.36
C SER A 77 3.85 -6.53 -4.18
N GLU A 78 4.33 -6.08 -3.01
CA GLU A 78 3.46 -5.74 -1.89
C GLU A 78 2.93 -4.30 -2.01
N CYS A 79 1.75 -4.08 -1.45
CA CYS A 79 1.05 -2.79 -1.48
C CYS A 79 1.25 -2.02 -0.16
N PHE A 80 1.38 -0.68 -0.22
CA PHE A 80 1.29 0.21 0.94
C PHE A 80 0.51 1.50 0.61
N GLY A 81 0.13 2.26 1.64
CA GLY A 81 -0.67 3.48 1.45
C GLY A 81 -2.15 3.22 1.12
N TRP A 82 -2.66 2.02 1.43
CA TRP A 82 -4.05 1.59 1.20
C TRP A 82 -5.10 2.50 1.84
N SER A 83 -4.73 3.33 2.82
CA SER A 83 -5.64 4.28 3.44
C SER A 83 -6.15 5.35 2.48
N ALA A 84 -5.53 5.51 1.30
CA ALA A 84 -6.08 6.32 0.22
C ALA A 84 -7.43 5.77 -0.31
N MET A 85 -7.77 4.50 -0.07
CA MET A 85 -9.04 3.89 -0.49
C MET A 85 -10.08 3.82 0.62
N VAL A 86 -9.72 4.11 1.87
CA VAL A 86 -10.57 3.85 3.05
C VAL A 86 -10.77 5.16 3.84
N PRO A 87 -12.02 5.56 4.14
CA PRO A 87 -12.28 6.71 5.01
C PRO A 87 -11.57 6.58 6.38
N PRO A 88 -11.04 7.66 6.97
CA PRO A 88 -11.20 9.07 6.57
C PRO A 88 -10.16 9.56 5.54
N TYR A 89 -9.51 8.66 4.79
CA TYR A 89 -8.46 8.98 3.83
C TYR A 89 -7.25 9.65 4.49
N GLN A 90 -6.83 9.11 5.64
CA GLN A 90 -5.66 9.56 6.39
C GLN A 90 -4.61 8.47 6.47
N ARG A 91 -3.32 8.82 6.45
CA ARG A 91 -2.22 7.86 6.56
C ARG A 91 -2.21 7.22 7.94
N SER A 92 -2.40 5.90 7.98
CA SER A 92 -2.40 5.11 9.23
C SER A 92 -1.03 4.95 9.87
N CYS A 93 0.04 5.26 9.13
CA CYS A 93 1.43 5.18 9.55
C CYS A 93 2.30 6.09 8.67
N THR A 94 3.56 6.24 9.04
CA THR A 94 4.60 6.86 8.20
C THR A 94 5.27 5.78 7.34
N ALA A 95 5.52 6.08 6.07
CA ALA A 95 6.27 5.19 5.17
C ALA A 95 7.64 5.79 4.84
N LYS A 96 8.69 5.00 5.01
CA LYS A 96 10.07 5.38 4.73
C LYS A 96 10.74 4.38 3.81
N ALA A 97 11.31 4.84 2.70
CA ALA A 97 12.18 4.02 1.86
C ALA A 97 13.44 3.61 2.65
N VAL A 98 13.68 2.32 2.81
CA VAL A 98 14.88 1.77 3.46
C VAL A 98 16.04 1.73 2.47
N GLU A 99 15.73 1.40 1.22
CA GLU A 99 16.63 1.43 0.08
C GLU A 99 15.98 2.17 -1.09
N LYS A 100 16.73 2.34 -2.20
CA LYS A 100 16.18 2.93 -3.42
C LYS A 100 14.98 2.11 -3.89
N THR A 101 13.79 2.72 -3.86
CA THR A 101 12.53 2.03 -4.06
C THR A 101 11.80 2.59 -5.27
N ARG A 102 11.45 1.71 -6.22
CA ARG A 102 10.60 2.01 -7.37
C ARG A 102 9.19 1.53 -7.09
N VAL A 103 8.20 2.35 -7.39
CA VAL A 103 6.81 2.05 -7.13
C VAL A 103 5.91 2.40 -8.31
N PHE A 104 4.79 1.69 -8.39
CA PHE A 104 3.60 2.07 -9.13
C PHE A 104 2.64 2.80 -8.18
N ALA A 105 2.37 4.07 -8.45
CA ALA A 105 1.50 4.93 -7.65
C ALA A 105 0.16 5.14 -8.36
N PHE A 106 -0.93 4.98 -7.62
CA PHE A 106 -2.30 5.18 -8.11
C PHE A 106 -3.00 6.21 -7.24
N ASN A 107 -3.66 7.17 -7.87
CA ASN A 107 -4.41 8.17 -7.14
C ASN A 107 -5.69 7.57 -6.55
N GLY A 108 -5.84 7.67 -5.23
CA GLY A 108 -7.00 7.14 -4.52
C GLY A 108 -8.31 7.80 -4.92
N LYS A 109 -8.33 9.10 -5.30
CA LYS A 109 -9.55 9.75 -5.81
C LYS A 109 -9.97 9.11 -7.13
N ASP A 110 -9.03 8.89 -8.04
CA ASP A 110 -9.30 8.25 -9.34
C ASP A 110 -9.78 6.80 -9.16
N LEU A 111 -9.12 6.03 -8.29
CA LEU A 111 -9.55 4.66 -7.98
C LEU A 111 -10.94 4.61 -7.34
N ARG A 112 -11.29 5.56 -6.47
CA ARG A 112 -12.64 5.65 -5.90
C ARG A 112 -13.68 6.09 -6.94
N TYR A 113 -13.28 6.89 -7.92
CA TYR A 113 -14.16 7.32 -9.01
C TYR A 113 -14.58 6.16 -9.92
N LEU A 114 -13.79 5.07 -9.95
CA LEU A 114 -14.17 3.82 -10.61
C LEU A 114 -15.49 3.24 -10.08
N PHE A 115 -15.91 3.58 -8.86
CA PHE A 115 -17.23 3.22 -8.35
C PHE A 115 -18.37 3.67 -9.31
N PHE A 116 -18.18 4.77 -10.02
CA PHE A 116 -19.17 5.33 -10.94
C PHE A 116 -18.91 4.93 -12.40
N THR A 117 -17.65 4.74 -12.79
CA THR A 117 -17.28 4.50 -14.21
C THR A 117 -17.06 3.03 -14.53
N ASN A 118 -16.49 2.25 -13.60
CA ASN A 118 -16.24 0.82 -13.75
C ASN A 118 -16.42 0.10 -12.40
N PRO A 119 -17.68 -0.13 -11.96
CA PRO A 119 -17.96 -0.68 -10.64
C PRO A 119 -17.36 -2.07 -10.41
N ARG A 120 -17.20 -2.87 -11.47
CA ARG A 120 -16.59 -4.21 -11.39
C ARG A 120 -15.11 -4.11 -11.02
N LEU A 121 -14.36 -3.26 -11.73
CA LEU A 121 -12.96 -3.00 -11.40
C LEU A 121 -12.83 -2.44 -9.98
N CYS A 122 -13.66 -1.47 -9.62
CA CYS A 122 -13.68 -0.92 -8.27
C CYS A 122 -13.91 -2.00 -7.20
N ALA A 123 -14.85 -2.93 -7.43
CA ALA A 123 -15.12 -4.03 -6.50
C ALA A 123 -13.91 -4.97 -6.34
N ASN A 124 -13.20 -5.27 -7.43
CA ASN A 124 -11.98 -6.08 -7.38
C ASN A 124 -10.88 -5.37 -6.58
N ILE A 125 -10.68 -4.07 -6.79
CA ILE A 125 -9.68 -3.26 -6.06
C ILE A 125 -10.03 -3.20 -4.56
N VAL A 126 -11.28 -2.92 -4.22
CA VAL A 126 -11.73 -2.89 -2.82
C VAL A 126 -11.57 -4.25 -2.16
N SER A 127 -11.81 -5.34 -2.88
CA SER A 127 -11.58 -6.70 -2.39
C SER A 127 -10.08 -6.95 -2.11
N GLY A 128 -9.20 -6.46 -2.99
CA GLY A 128 -7.75 -6.48 -2.76
C GLY A 128 -7.33 -5.66 -1.54
N VAL A 129 -7.90 -4.46 -1.35
CA VAL A 129 -7.66 -3.65 -0.14
C VAL A 129 -8.12 -4.40 1.12
N ALA A 130 -9.30 -5.02 1.10
CA ALA A 130 -9.81 -5.82 2.21
C ALA A 130 -8.90 -7.02 2.53
N TYR A 131 -8.36 -7.69 1.51
CA TYR A 131 -7.37 -8.74 1.67
C TYR A 131 -6.10 -8.22 2.36
N VAL A 132 -5.50 -7.14 1.85
CA VAL A 132 -4.31 -6.51 2.45
C VAL A 132 -4.56 -6.13 3.91
N LEU A 133 -5.73 -5.57 4.23
CA LEU A 133 -6.13 -5.23 5.59
C LEU A 133 -6.21 -6.47 6.49
N SER A 134 -6.82 -7.56 6.01
CA SER A 134 -6.95 -8.80 6.76
C SER A 134 -5.59 -9.41 7.11
N GLN A 135 -4.64 -9.37 6.17
CA GLN A 135 -3.28 -9.89 6.35
C GLN A 135 -2.52 -9.07 7.39
N ARG A 136 -2.61 -7.74 7.29
CA ARG A 136 -1.96 -6.80 8.22
C ARG A 136 -2.56 -6.85 9.63
N LEU A 137 -3.88 -6.99 9.74
CA LEU A 137 -4.56 -7.16 11.03
C LEU A 137 -4.08 -8.45 11.71
N ARG A 138 -4.01 -9.56 10.97
CA ARG A 138 -3.49 -10.82 11.49
C ARG A 138 -2.03 -10.70 11.94
N ALA A 139 -1.18 -10.07 11.13
CA ALA A 139 0.22 -9.81 11.49
C ALA A 139 0.35 -8.98 12.78
N THR A 140 -0.50 -7.95 12.92
CA THR A 140 -0.56 -7.10 14.13
C THR A 140 -0.97 -7.90 15.36
N TYR A 141 -1.98 -8.77 15.26
CA TYR A 141 -2.37 -9.65 16.36
C TYR A 141 -1.27 -10.62 16.77
N THR A 142 -0.54 -11.20 15.81
CA THR A 142 0.61 -12.06 16.11
C THR A 142 1.70 -11.29 16.86
N GLN A 143 2.00 -10.05 16.45
CA GLN A 143 2.96 -9.20 17.15
C GLN A 143 2.49 -8.87 18.57
N LEU A 144 1.22 -8.50 18.75
CA LEU A 144 0.65 -8.22 20.07
C LEU A 144 0.74 -9.44 20.99
N MET A 145 0.37 -10.63 20.51
CA MET A 145 0.47 -11.86 21.31
C MET A 145 1.93 -12.20 21.64
N GLY A 146 2.85 -12.04 20.69
CA GLY A 146 4.29 -12.25 20.94
C GLY A 146 4.88 -11.27 21.96
N VAL A 147 4.36 -10.03 22.03
CA VAL A 147 4.72 -9.03 23.05
C VAL A 147 4.17 -9.41 24.43
N THR A 148 3.00 -10.07 24.51
CA THR A 148 2.41 -10.50 25.79
C THR A 148 3.08 -11.75 26.38
N TYR A 149 3.78 -12.56 25.57
CA TYR A 149 4.50 -13.77 26.01
C TYR A 149 5.98 -13.51 26.38
N GLN A 150 6.24 -12.42 27.11
CA GLN A 150 7.52 -12.20 27.79
C GLN A 150 7.25 -12.05 29.29
N ILE A 151 7.01 -13.19 29.98
CA ILE A 151 6.99 -13.29 31.44
C ILE A 151 7.82 -14.51 31.83
#